data_AF-A0A2A6B7H2-F1
#
_entry.id   AF-A0A2A6B7H2-F1
#
_cell.length_a   1.000
_cell.length_b   1.000
_cell.length_c   1.000
_cell.angle_alpha   90.00
_cell.angle_beta   90.00
_cell.angle_gamma   90.00
#
_symmetry.space_group_name_H-M   'P 1'
#
loop_
_entity.id
_entity.type
_entity.pdbx_description
1 polymer ?
#
loop_
_entity_poly.entity_id
_entity_poly.type
_entity_poly.pdbx_seq_one_letter_code
_entity_poly.pdbx_strand_id
1 'polypeptide(L)'
;MSLAQFEPLICAASTYFGVFALAHVAKIGIDRTLKRHTRPHTFALEFITALQMCVCVYENGIIIGNYGLPGFFIAVTLLLIAAGFTNRGHFGNILSHVESLLKGNVAIIDFAVVLAGQFLGSALALKAATGLWYYTAGLSASHSRAVGANLCGFQLLFPLNMVMLLEAGACFVLRILIGAFAAKTTFRRRYIIPVLVAAHLAAAIKYIGVAGLNPMTAYARLAMCPGMNDAHFFFTYWVGAAVGWLMGAHVQQGVEGWLQGRSKARRAAAEEKQREAKREAKKNEKKRK
;
A
#
# COMPACT_ATOMS: atom_id res chain seq x y z
N MET A 1 -17.62 30.66 -0.76
CA MET A 1 -17.60 29.21 -1.06
C MET A 1 -18.95 28.66 -0.66
N SER A 2 -19.76 28.14 -1.58
CA SER A 2 -21.13 27.69 -1.26
C SER A 2 -21.11 26.28 -0.64
N LEU A 3 -22.14 25.92 0.13
CA LEU A 3 -22.28 24.59 0.74
C LEU A 3 -22.21 23.47 -0.31
N ALA A 4 -22.67 23.76 -1.54
CA ALA A 4 -22.62 22.85 -2.69
C ALA A 4 -21.18 22.47 -3.12
N GLN A 5 -20.18 23.31 -2.84
CA GLN A 5 -18.77 22.98 -3.15
C GLN A 5 -18.16 21.99 -2.17
N PHE A 6 -18.76 21.79 -1.00
CA PHE A 6 -18.31 20.83 0.01
C PHE A 6 -19.10 19.52 -0.01
N GLU A 7 -20.22 19.47 -0.74
CA GLU A 7 -21.07 18.28 -0.84
C GLU A 7 -20.28 17.02 -1.25
N PRO A 8 -19.44 17.01 -2.31
CA PRO A 8 -18.68 15.81 -2.67
C PRO A 8 -17.70 15.39 -1.58
N LEU A 9 -17.09 16.35 -0.87
CA LEU A 9 -16.17 16.06 0.23
C LEU A 9 -16.89 15.47 1.44
N ILE A 10 -18.06 16.02 1.82
CA ILE A 10 -18.85 15.53 2.95
C ILE A 10 -19.32 14.10 2.65
N CYS A 11 -19.87 13.86 1.47
CA CYS A 11 -20.35 12.54 1.07
C CYS A 11 -19.21 11.51 1.01
N ALA A 12 -18.07 11.88 0.40
CA ALA A 12 -16.90 11.01 0.40
C ALA A 12 -16.36 10.73 1.81
N ALA A 13 -16.28 11.75 2.68
CA ALA A 13 -15.86 11.59 4.07
C ALA A 13 -16.81 10.66 4.86
N SER A 14 -18.12 10.82 4.68
CA SER A 14 -19.13 9.94 5.27
C SER A 14 -19.01 8.51 4.74
N THR A 15 -18.80 8.33 3.43
CA THR A 15 -18.52 7.02 2.81
C THR A 15 -17.27 6.38 3.43
N TYR A 16 -16.15 7.11 3.49
CA TYR A 16 -14.91 6.61 4.08
C TYR A 16 -15.12 6.18 5.53
N PHE A 17 -15.77 7.02 6.34
CA PHE A 17 -16.05 6.72 7.73
C PHE A 17 -16.94 5.47 7.86
N GLY A 18 -18.04 5.40 7.09
CA GLY A 18 -18.96 4.27 7.11
C GLY A 18 -18.28 2.96 6.73
N VAL A 19 -17.49 2.96 5.65
CA VAL A 19 -16.73 1.79 5.18
C VAL A 19 -15.73 1.31 6.24
N PHE A 20 -14.99 2.23 6.86
CA PHE A 20 -14.04 1.89 7.93
C PHE A 20 -14.74 1.39 9.20
N ALA A 21 -15.85 1.99 9.59
CA ALA A 21 -16.63 1.58 10.75
C ALA A 21 -17.22 0.18 10.57
N LEU A 22 -17.86 -0.08 9.42
CA LEU A 22 -18.41 -1.39 9.08
C LEU A 22 -17.32 -2.46 9.02
N ALA A 23 -16.19 -2.15 8.37
CA ALA A 23 -15.07 -3.07 8.33
C ALA A 23 -14.49 -3.35 9.72
N HIS A 24 -14.41 -2.34 10.59
CA HIS A 24 -13.95 -2.53 11.97
C HIS A 24 -14.90 -3.43 12.77
N VAL A 25 -16.21 -3.21 12.68
CA VAL A 25 -17.23 -4.04 13.33
C VAL A 25 -17.17 -5.48 12.82
N ALA A 26 -17.07 -5.67 11.50
CA ALA A 26 -16.97 -6.99 10.89
C ALA A 26 -15.70 -7.74 11.34
N LYS A 27 -14.56 -7.05 11.45
CA LYS A 27 -13.30 -7.62 11.99
C LYS A 27 -13.44 -8.03 13.47
N ILE A 28 -14.16 -7.25 14.28
CA ILE A 28 -14.47 -7.63 15.67
C ILE A 28 -15.37 -8.87 15.70
N GLY A 29 -16.37 -8.95 14.82
CA GLY A 29 -17.22 -10.13 14.67
C GLY A 29 -16.41 -11.38 14.35
N ILE A 30 -15.54 -11.31 13.34
CA ILE A 30 -14.65 -12.40 12.95
C ILE A 30 -13.74 -12.86 14.09
N ASP A 31 -13.17 -11.93 14.86
CA ASP A 31 -12.33 -12.27 16.01
C ASP A 31 -13.08 -13.01 17.12
N ARG A 32 -14.40 -12.83 17.20
CA ARG A 32 -15.26 -13.52 18.17
C ARG A 32 -15.74 -14.88 17.65
N THR A 33 -15.96 -15.01 16.33
CA THR A 33 -16.54 -16.22 15.73
C THR A 33 -15.49 -17.21 15.25
N LEU A 34 -14.36 -16.74 14.73
CA LEU A 34 -13.30 -17.57 14.16
C LEU A 34 -12.08 -17.60 15.07
N LYS A 35 -11.48 -18.79 15.22
CA LYS A 35 -10.24 -18.94 15.98
C LYS A 35 -9.11 -18.15 15.32
N ARG A 36 -8.44 -17.30 16.09
CA ARG A 36 -7.32 -16.49 15.61
C ARG A 36 -6.21 -17.34 14.99
N HIS A 37 -5.57 -16.79 13.97
CA HIS A 37 -4.47 -17.43 13.22
C HIS A 37 -4.84 -18.71 12.46
N THR A 38 -6.12 -19.00 12.32
CA THR A 38 -6.57 -20.05 11.39
C THR A 38 -6.71 -19.49 9.98
N ARG A 39 -6.56 -20.35 8.97
CA ARG A 39 -6.71 -19.94 7.56
C ARG A 39 -8.05 -19.26 7.25
N PRO A 40 -9.21 -19.73 7.76
CA PRO A 40 -10.48 -19.02 7.57
C PRO A 40 -10.50 -17.62 8.21
N HIS A 41 -9.87 -17.47 9.38
CA HIS A 41 -9.72 -16.17 10.05
C HIS A 41 -8.85 -15.21 9.21
N THR A 42 -7.70 -15.66 8.72
CA THR A 42 -6.83 -14.88 7.82
C THR A 42 -7.54 -14.50 6.52
N PHE A 43 -8.22 -15.46 5.88
CA PHE A 43 -9.01 -15.22 4.67
C PHE A 43 -10.02 -14.08 4.87
N ALA A 44 -10.82 -14.17 5.94
CA ALA A 44 -11.89 -13.22 6.21
C ALA A 44 -11.36 -11.81 6.52
N LEU A 45 -10.24 -11.70 7.25
CA LEU A 45 -9.61 -10.42 7.55
C LEU A 45 -9.00 -9.77 6.30
N GLU A 46 -8.34 -10.54 5.45
CA GLU A 46 -7.78 -10.06 4.17
C GLU A 46 -8.89 -9.67 3.19
N PHE A 47 -9.98 -10.45 3.14
CA PHE A 47 -11.17 -10.13 2.35
C PHE A 47 -11.77 -8.78 2.72
N ILE A 48 -12.08 -8.55 4.01
CA ILE A 48 -12.66 -7.28 4.45
C ILE A 48 -11.68 -6.14 4.20
N THR A 49 -10.39 -6.35 4.46
CA THR A 49 -9.38 -5.30 4.30
C THR A 49 -9.23 -4.90 2.83
N ALA A 50 -9.18 -5.86 1.91
CA ALA A 50 -9.11 -5.57 0.49
C ALA A 50 -10.40 -4.91 -0.02
N LEU A 51 -11.57 -5.40 0.39
CA LEU A 51 -12.86 -4.79 0.05
C LEU A 51 -12.94 -3.35 0.53
N GLN A 52 -12.63 -3.10 1.81
CA GLN A 52 -12.59 -1.77 2.44
C GLN A 52 -11.70 -0.82 1.64
N MET A 53 -10.44 -1.21 1.37
CA MET A 53 -9.49 -0.37 0.65
C MET A 53 -9.92 -0.10 -0.79
N CYS A 54 -10.41 -1.12 -1.50
CA CYS A 54 -10.81 -0.97 -2.91
C CYS A 54 -12.11 -0.17 -3.07
N VAL A 55 -13.06 -0.26 -2.13
CA VAL A 55 -14.24 0.63 -2.13
C VAL A 55 -13.82 2.09 -1.96
N CYS A 56 -12.89 2.38 -1.05
CA CYS A 56 -12.37 3.75 -0.90
C CYS A 56 -11.64 4.26 -2.16
N VAL A 57 -11.05 3.38 -2.97
CA VAL A 57 -10.43 3.75 -4.24
C VAL A 57 -11.44 4.27 -5.26
N TYR A 58 -12.66 3.73 -5.27
CA TYR A 58 -13.74 4.26 -6.10
C TYR A 58 -14.17 5.66 -5.68
N GLU A 59 -14.33 5.87 -4.38
CA GLU A 59 -14.66 7.18 -3.81
C GLU A 59 -13.55 8.22 -4.03
N ASN A 60 -12.28 7.78 -4.04
CA ASN A 60 -11.16 8.65 -4.42
C ASN A 60 -11.32 9.20 -5.85
N GLY A 61 -11.99 8.47 -6.75
CA GLY A 61 -12.33 8.97 -8.09
C GLY A 61 -13.24 10.20 -8.05
N ILE A 62 -14.20 10.22 -7.13
CA ILE A 62 -15.10 11.37 -6.88
C ILE A 62 -14.29 12.56 -6.33
N ILE A 63 -13.37 12.30 -5.39
CA ILE A 63 -12.47 13.34 -4.87
C ILE A 63 -11.59 13.94 -5.98
N ILE A 64 -10.97 13.10 -6.82
CA ILE A 64 -10.16 13.58 -7.95
C ILE A 64 -11.00 14.44 -8.90
N GLY A 65 -12.22 13.99 -9.23
CA GLY A 65 -13.11 14.69 -10.16
C GLY A 65 -13.56 16.07 -9.68
N ASN A 66 -13.62 16.31 -8.36
CA ASN A 66 -14.11 17.56 -7.78
C ASN A 66 -13.01 18.45 -7.18
N TYR A 67 -11.92 17.86 -6.66
CA TYR A 67 -10.86 18.58 -5.92
C TYR A 67 -9.45 18.34 -6.49
N GLY A 68 -9.34 17.54 -7.56
CA GLY A 68 -8.08 17.24 -8.23
C GLY A 68 -7.09 16.46 -7.37
N LEU A 69 -5.82 16.49 -7.79
CA LEU A 69 -4.73 15.76 -7.14
C LEU A 69 -4.44 16.22 -5.70
N PRO A 70 -4.53 17.51 -5.33
CA PRO A 70 -4.34 17.92 -3.93
C PRO A 70 -5.39 17.30 -3.00
N GLY A 71 -6.66 17.27 -3.41
CA GLY A 71 -7.73 16.62 -2.64
C GLY A 71 -7.49 15.11 -2.51
N PHE A 72 -7.10 14.46 -3.61
CA PHE A 72 -6.74 13.04 -3.61
C PHE A 72 -5.58 12.73 -2.64
N PHE A 73 -4.52 13.53 -2.68
CA PHE A 73 -3.37 13.37 -1.81
C PHE A 73 -3.77 13.43 -0.33
N ILE A 74 -4.57 14.42 0.06
CA ILE A 74 -5.05 14.56 1.44
C ILE A 74 -5.94 13.37 1.82
N ALA A 75 -6.93 13.03 0.99
CA ALA A 75 -7.86 11.95 1.25
C ALA A 75 -7.13 10.60 1.42
N VAL A 76 -6.25 10.24 0.49
CA VAL A 76 -5.49 8.99 0.53
C VAL A 76 -4.53 8.96 1.71
N THR A 77 -3.89 10.10 2.06
CA THR A 77 -3.05 10.17 3.25
C THR A 77 -3.85 9.83 4.51
N LEU A 78 -5.01 10.46 4.70
CA LEU A 78 -5.88 10.21 5.85
C LEU A 78 -6.40 8.77 5.89
N LEU A 79 -6.79 8.22 4.73
CA LEU A 79 -7.23 6.84 4.60
C LEU A 79 -6.13 5.84 4.96
N LEU A 80 -4.91 6.07 4.49
CA LEU A 80 -3.76 5.20 4.78
C LEU A 80 -3.33 5.30 6.25
N ILE A 81 -3.42 6.49 6.85
CA ILE A 81 -3.26 6.66 8.29
C ILE A 81 -4.33 5.82 9.00
N ALA A 82 -5.62 6.04 8.72
CA ALA A 82 -6.72 5.30 9.33
C ALA A 82 -6.59 3.78 9.15
N ALA A 83 -6.15 3.32 7.97
CA ALA A 83 -5.87 1.92 7.67
C ALA A 83 -4.77 1.35 8.57
N GLY A 84 -3.73 2.13 8.85
CA GLY A 84 -2.68 1.79 9.81
C GLY A 84 -3.19 1.59 11.25
N PHE A 85 -4.29 2.24 11.64
CA PHE A 85 -4.93 2.02 12.95
C PHE A 85 -5.91 0.83 12.93
N THR A 86 -6.66 0.65 11.84
CA THR A 86 -7.83 -0.23 11.80
C THR A 86 -7.56 -1.59 11.19
N ASN A 87 -6.58 -1.72 10.30
CA ASN A 87 -6.33 -2.97 9.56
C ASN A 87 -5.35 -3.91 10.26
N ARG A 88 -4.89 -3.59 11.48
CA ARG A 88 -4.15 -4.50 12.39
C ARG A 88 -2.95 -5.23 11.76
N GLY A 89 -2.29 -4.62 10.77
CA GLY A 89 -1.14 -5.20 10.06
C GLY A 89 -1.45 -5.80 8.69
N HIS A 90 -2.72 -5.91 8.31
CA HIS A 90 -3.14 -6.25 6.95
C HIS A 90 -3.14 -4.97 6.10
N PHE A 91 -2.21 -4.85 5.14
CA PHE A 91 -2.11 -3.65 4.30
C PHE A 91 -2.80 -3.80 2.94
N GLY A 92 -3.34 -4.99 2.64
CA GLY A 92 -4.07 -5.25 1.40
C GLY A 92 -3.22 -5.16 0.13
N ASN A 93 -1.89 -5.10 0.25
CA ASN A 93 -0.98 -5.19 -0.89
C ASN A 93 -0.42 -6.60 -0.98
N ILE A 94 -0.71 -7.29 -2.08
CA ILE A 94 -0.24 -8.65 -2.32
C ILE A 94 1.28 -8.71 -2.55
N LEU A 95 1.91 -7.61 -2.99
CA LEU A 95 3.35 -7.57 -3.31
C LEU A 95 4.23 -7.85 -2.09
N SER A 96 3.84 -7.39 -0.90
CA SER A 96 4.58 -7.70 0.34
C SER A 96 4.46 -9.18 0.72
N HIS A 97 3.35 -9.83 0.36
CA HIS A 97 3.15 -11.26 0.57
C HIS A 97 3.92 -12.10 -0.44
N VAL A 98 4.01 -11.64 -1.70
CA VAL A 98 4.90 -12.23 -2.72
C VAL A 98 6.35 -12.18 -2.25
N GLU A 99 6.81 -11.03 -1.77
CA GLU A 99 8.15 -10.88 -1.19
C GLU A 99 8.37 -11.85 -0.01
N SER A 100 7.39 -12.00 0.87
CA SER A 100 7.48 -12.88 2.03
C SER A 100 7.49 -14.37 1.64
N LEU A 101 6.72 -14.75 0.63
CA LEU A 101 6.71 -16.11 0.07
C LEU A 101 8.07 -16.45 -0.54
N LEU A 102 8.62 -15.57 -1.38
CA LEU A 102 9.92 -15.81 -2.04
C LEU A 102 11.09 -15.84 -1.06
N LYS A 103 10.97 -15.16 0.08
CA LYS A 103 11.95 -15.24 1.19
C LYS A 103 11.77 -16.47 2.08
N GLY A 104 10.76 -17.29 1.85
CA GLY A 104 10.45 -18.47 2.68
C GLY A 104 9.85 -18.13 4.05
N ASN A 105 9.37 -16.90 4.25
CA ASN A 105 8.79 -16.46 5.53
C ASN A 105 7.32 -16.90 5.71
N VAL A 106 6.65 -17.31 4.63
CA VAL A 106 5.24 -17.71 4.61
C VAL A 106 5.09 -18.97 3.75
N ALA A 107 4.27 -19.92 4.20
CA ALA A 107 3.99 -21.12 3.41
C ALA A 107 3.08 -20.79 2.21
N ILE A 108 3.23 -21.55 1.11
CA ILE A 108 2.47 -21.32 -0.13
C ILE A 108 0.95 -21.36 0.09
N ILE A 109 0.48 -22.21 1.00
CA ILE A 109 -0.94 -22.34 1.30
C ILE A 109 -1.47 -21.11 2.05
N ASP A 110 -0.67 -20.51 2.94
CA ASP A 110 -1.07 -19.30 3.67
C ASP A 110 -1.03 -18.09 2.73
N PHE A 111 -0.08 -18.05 1.79
CA PHE A 111 -0.08 -17.08 0.70
C PHE A 111 -1.33 -17.22 -0.18
N ALA A 112 -1.72 -18.44 -0.58
CA ALA A 112 -2.90 -18.68 -1.40
C ALA A 112 -4.19 -18.23 -0.69
N VAL A 113 -4.28 -18.43 0.62
CA VAL A 113 -5.39 -17.96 1.47
C VAL A 113 -5.48 -16.43 1.45
N VAL A 114 -4.35 -15.73 1.64
CA VAL A 114 -4.30 -14.26 1.56
C VAL A 114 -4.69 -13.78 0.18
N LEU A 115 -4.13 -14.39 -0.88
CA LEU A 115 -4.41 -14.05 -2.27
C LEU A 115 -5.90 -14.18 -2.58
N ALA A 116 -6.52 -15.30 -2.19
CA ALA A 116 -7.94 -15.54 -2.42
C ALA A 116 -8.81 -14.52 -1.70
N GLY A 117 -8.51 -14.20 -0.44
CA GLY A 117 -9.24 -13.19 0.34
C GLY A 117 -9.14 -11.81 -0.32
N GLN A 118 -7.92 -11.36 -0.65
CA GLN A 118 -7.70 -10.06 -1.27
C GLN A 118 -8.34 -9.94 -2.65
N PHE A 119 -8.22 -10.98 -3.48
CA PHE A 119 -8.78 -11.00 -4.82
C PHE A 119 -10.31 -10.95 -4.78
N LEU A 120 -10.95 -11.73 -3.92
CA LEU A 120 -12.41 -11.70 -3.77
C LEU A 120 -12.90 -10.35 -3.24
N GLY A 121 -12.19 -9.77 -2.28
CA GLY A 121 -12.51 -8.44 -1.75
C GLY A 121 -12.40 -7.35 -2.83
N SER A 122 -11.36 -7.41 -3.64
CA SER A 122 -11.15 -6.52 -4.79
C SER A 122 -12.25 -6.69 -5.85
N ALA A 123 -12.59 -7.93 -6.22
CA ALA A 123 -13.61 -8.24 -7.22
C ALA A 123 -15.01 -7.73 -6.83
N LEU A 124 -15.35 -7.75 -5.53
CA LEU A 124 -16.65 -7.27 -5.04
C LEU A 124 -16.69 -5.77 -4.75
N ALA A 125 -15.54 -5.08 -4.80
CA ALA A 125 -15.45 -3.67 -4.41
C ALA A 125 -16.29 -2.74 -5.28
N LEU A 126 -16.36 -2.98 -6.60
CA LEU A 126 -17.19 -2.17 -7.49
C LEU A 126 -18.66 -2.25 -7.10
N LYS A 127 -19.17 -3.47 -6.93
CA LYS A 127 -20.57 -3.71 -6.54
C LYS A 127 -20.90 -3.06 -5.20
N ALA A 128 -19.99 -3.15 -4.24
CA ALA A 128 -20.15 -2.49 -2.94
C ALA A 128 -20.15 -0.96 -3.07
N ALA A 129 -19.26 -0.38 -3.87
CA ALA A 129 -19.21 1.07 -4.13
C ALA A 129 -20.48 1.56 -4.83
N THR A 130 -20.92 0.88 -5.89
CA THR A 130 -22.16 1.23 -6.60
C THR A 130 -23.39 1.09 -5.73
N GLY A 131 -23.44 0.06 -4.86
CA GLY A 131 -24.52 -0.09 -3.89
C GLY A 131 -24.55 1.07 -2.91
N LEU A 132 -23.38 1.48 -2.39
CA LEU A 132 -23.28 2.62 -1.50
C LEU A 132 -23.74 3.91 -2.19
N TRP A 133 -23.26 4.17 -3.41
CA TRP A 133 -23.68 5.33 -4.20
C TRP A 133 -25.16 5.33 -4.51
N TYR A 134 -25.75 4.17 -4.81
CA TYR A 134 -27.19 4.04 -5.03
C TYR A 134 -27.99 4.50 -3.81
N TYR A 135 -27.65 4.02 -2.61
CA TYR A 135 -28.35 4.41 -1.37
C TYR A 135 -28.11 5.86 -0.95
N THR A 136 -27.06 6.49 -1.47
CA THR A 136 -26.69 7.87 -1.13
C THR A 136 -26.88 8.83 -2.31
N ALA A 137 -27.45 8.37 -3.43
CA ALA A 137 -27.68 9.17 -4.63
C ALA A 137 -28.66 10.33 -4.38
N GLY A 138 -29.63 10.14 -3.47
CA GLY A 138 -30.54 11.21 -3.05
C GLY A 138 -29.89 12.29 -2.17
N LEU A 139 -28.72 12.00 -1.61
CA LEU A 139 -27.96 12.92 -0.75
C LEU A 139 -26.82 13.62 -1.50
N SER A 140 -26.37 13.03 -2.62
CA SER A 140 -25.18 13.48 -3.35
C SER A 140 -25.39 13.46 -4.86
N ALA A 141 -25.23 14.64 -5.49
CA ALA A 141 -25.24 14.75 -6.95
C ALA A 141 -24.03 14.03 -7.58
N SER A 142 -22.93 13.90 -6.85
CA SER A 142 -21.75 13.15 -7.29
C SER A 142 -22.01 11.64 -7.28
N HIS A 143 -22.65 11.11 -6.23
CA HIS A 143 -23.01 9.69 -6.16
C HIS A 143 -24.10 9.34 -7.19
N SER A 144 -25.09 10.21 -7.36
CA SER A 144 -26.14 10.03 -8.39
C SER A 144 -25.54 9.88 -9.80
N ARG A 145 -24.56 10.73 -10.15
CA ARG A 145 -23.82 10.59 -11.41
C ARG A 145 -22.97 9.31 -11.46
N ALA A 146 -22.38 8.89 -10.34
CA ALA A 146 -21.51 7.72 -10.29
C ALA A 146 -22.26 6.38 -10.49
N VAL A 147 -23.53 6.28 -10.08
CA VAL A 147 -24.35 5.05 -10.22
C VAL A 147 -24.50 4.59 -11.67
N GLY A 148 -24.60 5.54 -12.62
CA GLY A 148 -24.76 5.26 -14.05
C GLY A 148 -23.50 5.53 -14.89
N ALA A 149 -22.37 5.88 -14.27
CA ALA A 149 -21.17 6.25 -15.00
C ALA A 149 -20.41 5.03 -15.51
N ASN A 150 -19.85 5.14 -16.71
CA ASN A 150 -18.79 4.25 -17.17
C ASN A 150 -17.51 4.58 -16.39
N LEU A 151 -17.26 3.85 -15.30
CA LEU A 151 -16.10 4.02 -14.40
C LEU A 151 -14.75 3.64 -15.06
N CYS A 152 -14.82 3.16 -16.31
CA CYS A 152 -13.70 2.73 -17.11
C CYS A 152 -13.00 3.85 -17.90
N GLY A 153 -13.26 5.11 -17.57
CA GLY A 153 -12.72 6.29 -18.26
C GLY A 153 -11.24 6.59 -17.99
N PHE A 154 -10.38 5.58 -17.87
CA PHE A 154 -8.96 5.81 -17.67
C PHE A 154 -8.22 5.96 -19.00
N GLN A 155 -7.61 7.13 -19.20
CA GLN A 155 -6.70 7.36 -20.32
C GLN A 155 -5.28 6.98 -19.90
N LEU A 156 -4.73 5.93 -20.51
CA LEU A 156 -3.29 5.69 -20.44
C LEU A 156 -2.60 6.79 -21.25
N LEU A 157 -1.70 7.53 -20.61
CA LEU A 157 -0.93 8.60 -21.26
C LEU A 157 0.16 8.04 -22.19
N PHE A 158 0.49 6.75 -22.04
CA PHE A 158 1.57 6.07 -22.72
C PHE A 158 1.12 4.73 -23.30
N PRO A 159 1.84 4.19 -24.30
CA PRO A 159 1.66 2.82 -24.76
C PRO A 159 1.85 1.82 -23.61
N LEU A 160 1.10 0.70 -23.65
CA LEU A 160 1.06 -0.30 -22.56
C LEU A 160 2.46 -0.80 -22.14
N ASN A 161 3.37 -1.01 -23.09
CA ASN A 161 4.74 -1.45 -22.80
C ASN A 161 5.53 -0.45 -21.94
N MET A 162 5.34 0.86 -22.18
CA MET A 162 5.96 1.90 -21.37
C MET A 162 5.31 1.99 -19.99
N VAL A 163 3.99 1.79 -19.91
CA VAL A 163 3.26 1.77 -18.64
C VAL A 163 3.76 0.63 -17.76
N MET A 164 4.04 -0.55 -18.31
CA MET A 164 4.66 -1.65 -17.57
C MET A 164 6.01 -1.26 -16.95
N LEU A 165 6.88 -0.59 -17.71
CA LEU A 165 8.17 -0.13 -17.20
C LEU A 165 8.01 0.95 -16.12
N LEU A 166 7.06 1.87 -16.32
CA LEU A 166 6.75 2.93 -15.35
C LEU A 166 6.16 2.36 -14.06
N GLU A 167 5.26 1.38 -14.14
CA GLU A 167 4.71 0.66 -12.98
C GLU A 167 5.79 -0.11 -12.23
N ALA A 168 6.67 -0.83 -12.94
CA ALA A 168 7.80 -1.52 -12.32
C ALA A 168 8.73 -0.51 -11.61
N GLY A 169 9.08 0.60 -12.28
CA GLY A 169 9.90 1.66 -11.69
C GLY A 169 9.24 2.33 -10.48
N ALA A 170 7.93 2.57 -10.54
CA ALA A 170 7.18 3.15 -9.44
C ALA A 170 7.09 2.20 -8.24
N CYS A 171 6.77 0.92 -8.46
CA CYS A 171 6.80 -0.11 -7.42
C CYS A 171 8.20 -0.28 -6.79
N PHE A 172 9.27 -0.20 -7.60
CA PHE A 172 10.65 -0.21 -7.13
C PHE A 172 10.93 0.95 -6.17
N VAL A 173 10.64 2.18 -6.60
CA VAL A 173 10.86 3.39 -5.78
C VAL A 173 10.03 3.34 -4.51
N LEU A 174 8.74 2.98 -4.63
CA LEU A 174 7.84 2.85 -3.49
C LEU A 174 8.37 1.84 -2.46
N ARG A 175 8.86 0.69 -2.91
CA ARG A 175 9.41 -0.33 -2.02
C ARG A 175 10.67 0.14 -1.28
N ILE A 176 11.56 0.85 -1.95
CA ILE A 176 12.75 1.46 -1.34
C ILE A 176 12.33 2.50 -0.29
N LEU A 177 11.38 3.38 -0.62
CA LEU A 177 10.86 4.39 0.30
C LEU A 177 10.26 3.75 1.54
N ILE A 178 9.35 2.77 1.38
CA ILE A 178 8.73 2.07 2.51
C ILE A 178 9.80 1.46 3.41
N GLY A 179 10.77 0.74 2.85
CA GLY A 179 11.77 0.07 3.66
C GLY A 179 12.77 1.03 4.35
N ALA A 180 13.13 2.15 3.72
CA ALA A 180 13.99 3.17 4.32
C ALA A 180 13.36 3.82 5.58
N PHE A 181 12.02 3.88 5.65
CA PHE A 181 11.28 4.49 6.76
C PHE A 181 10.66 3.46 7.72
N ALA A 182 10.45 2.21 7.31
CA ALA A 182 9.82 1.17 8.13
C ALA A 182 10.67 0.74 9.35
N ALA A 183 12.00 0.74 9.22
CA ALA A 183 12.90 0.17 10.24
C ALA A 183 13.19 1.09 11.44
N LYS A 184 12.71 2.34 11.45
CA LYS A 184 13.26 3.38 12.35
C LYS A 184 12.36 3.73 13.54
N THR A 185 11.05 3.97 13.34
CA THR A 185 10.12 4.28 14.44
C THR A 185 8.66 3.96 14.09
N THR A 186 7.83 3.68 15.11
CA THR A 186 6.36 3.53 14.98
C THR A 186 5.71 4.79 14.40
N PHE A 187 6.21 5.98 14.74
CA PHE A 187 5.74 7.25 14.19
C PHE A 187 5.92 7.32 12.66
N ARG A 188 7.11 6.98 12.14
CA ARG A 188 7.38 6.97 10.70
C ARG A 188 6.46 6.00 9.97
N ARG A 189 6.29 4.80 10.52
CA ARG A 189 5.40 3.79 9.93
C ARG A 189 3.95 4.25 9.87
N ARG A 190 3.48 4.99 10.88
CA ARG A 190 2.07 5.36 11.03
C ARG A 190 1.67 6.67 10.34
N TYR A 191 2.61 7.60 10.16
CA TYR A 191 2.30 8.92 9.61
C TYR A 191 3.11 9.25 8.35
N ILE A 192 4.40 8.92 8.32
CA ILE A 192 5.27 9.28 7.18
C ILE A 192 5.05 8.34 5.98
N ILE A 193 4.97 7.03 6.19
CA ILE A 193 4.72 6.08 5.10
C ILE A 193 3.41 6.39 4.37
N PRO A 194 2.26 6.61 5.05
CA PRO A 194 1.03 7.05 4.39
C PRO A 194 1.19 8.28 3.48
N VAL A 195 1.88 9.32 3.97
CA VAL A 195 2.15 10.54 3.19
C VAL A 195 2.99 10.23 1.95
N LEU A 196 4.05 9.43 2.09
CA LEU A 196 4.91 9.05 0.97
C LEU A 196 4.17 8.22 -0.08
N VAL A 197 3.37 7.25 0.36
CA VAL A 197 2.56 6.41 -0.52
C VAL A 197 1.50 7.26 -1.25
N ALA A 198 0.82 8.16 -0.55
CA ALA A 198 -0.17 9.06 -1.15
C ALA A 198 0.46 10.03 -2.15
N ALA A 199 1.62 10.61 -1.83
CA ALA A 199 2.36 11.47 -2.75
C ALA A 199 2.80 10.70 -4.01
N HIS A 200 3.26 9.46 -3.83
CA HIS A 200 3.69 8.60 -4.92
C HIS A 200 2.50 8.20 -5.82
N LEU A 201 1.34 7.85 -5.24
CA LEU A 201 0.11 7.60 -5.98
C LEU A 201 -0.36 8.83 -6.76
N ALA A 202 -0.32 10.02 -6.14
CA ALA A 202 -0.71 11.26 -6.80
C ALA A 202 0.21 11.60 -7.97
N ALA A 203 1.53 11.41 -7.80
CA ALA A 203 2.51 11.56 -8.87
C ALA A 203 2.29 10.55 -10.00
N ALA A 204 2.03 9.28 -9.67
CA ALA A 204 1.74 8.25 -10.67
C ALA A 204 0.48 8.58 -11.48
N ILE A 205 -0.58 9.11 -10.85
CA ILE A 205 -1.76 9.60 -11.58
C ILE A 205 -1.42 10.77 -12.50
N LYS A 206 -0.62 11.75 -12.02
CA LYS A 206 -0.21 12.93 -12.80
C LYS A 206 0.63 12.55 -14.04
N TYR A 207 1.59 11.64 -13.86
CA TYR A 207 2.65 11.40 -14.84
C TYR A 207 2.50 10.10 -15.62
N ILE A 208 1.74 9.11 -15.15
CA ILE A 208 1.52 7.81 -15.81
C ILE A 208 0.05 7.69 -16.24
N GLY A 209 -0.87 8.25 -15.45
CA GLY A 209 -2.31 8.24 -15.66
C GLY A 209 -3.02 7.27 -14.71
N VAL A 210 -2.68 5.98 -14.80
CA VAL A 210 -3.29 4.93 -13.98
C VAL A 210 -2.25 4.24 -13.12
N ALA A 211 -2.22 4.60 -11.83
CA ALA A 211 -1.35 3.96 -10.87
C ALA A 211 -1.90 2.58 -10.48
N GLY A 212 -1.15 1.54 -10.83
CA GLY A 212 -1.35 0.18 -10.39
C GLY A 212 -0.93 0.03 -8.94
N LEU A 213 0.38 0.09 -8.69
CA LEU A 213 1.15 0.02 -7.42
C LEU A 213 0.81 -1.08 -6.38
N ASN A 214 -0.40 -1.61 -6.45
CA ASN A 214 -0.97 -2.73 -5.75
C ASN A 214 -1.89 -3.46 -6.77
N PRO A 215 -1.54 -4.70 -7.16
CA PRO A 215 -2.31 -5.48 -8.13
C PRO A 215 -3.80 -5.60 -7.79
N MET A 216 -4.16 -5.60 -6.50
CA MET A 216 -5.55 -5.72 -6.05
C MET A 216 -6.35 -4.44 -6.35
N THR A 217 -5.76 -3.27 -6.15
CA THR A 217 -6.43 -2.00 -6.48
C THR A 217 -6.50 -1.79 -7.99
N ALA A 218 -5.47 -2.25 -8.73
CA ALA A 218 -5.51 -2.27 -10.19
C ALA A 218 -6.62 -3.18 -10.70
N TYR A 219 -6.75 -4.39 -10.14
CA TYR A 219 -7.79 -5.35 -10.50
C TYR A 219 -9.18 -4.78 -10.26
N ALA A 220 -9.40 -4.19 -9.07
CA ALA A 220 -10.68 -3.59 -8.73
C ALA A 220 -11.12 -2.58 -9.80
N ARG A 221 -10.21 -1.72 -10.27
CA ARG A 221 -10.52 -0.59 -11.15
C ARG A 221 -10.53 -0.91 -12.64
N LEU A 222 -9.70 -1.86 -13.09
CA LEU A 222 -9.35 -2.01 -14.50
C LEU A 222 -9.76 -3.36 -15.09
N ALA A 223 -9.87 -4.41 -14.29
CA ALA A 223 -10.08 -5.76 -14.81
C ALA A 223 -11.45 -5.94 -15.49
N MET A 224 -12.44 -5.10 -15.16
CA MET A 224 -13.79 -5.15 -15.75
C MET A 224 -14.01 -4.08 -16.82
N CYS A 225 -12.95 -3.42 -17.27
CA CYS A 225 -13.05 -2.30 -18.19
C CYS A 225 -12.82 -2.70 -19.66
N PRO A 226 -13.71 -2.30 -20.57
CA PRO A 226 -13.53 -2.57 -21.98
C PRO A 226 -12.31 -1.79 -22.52
N GLY A 227 -11.47 -2.46 -23.31
CA GLY A 227 -10.32 -1.84 -23.98
C GLY A 227 -8.93 -2.27 -23.50
N MET A 228 -8.83 -3.10 -22.46
CA MET A 228 -7.55 -3.70 -22.04
C MET A 228 -7.58 -5.22 -22.25
N ASN A 229 -6.55 -5.75 -22.92
CA ASN A 229 -6.37 -7.20 -23.03
C ASN A 229 -5.91 -7.75 -21.67
N ASP A 230 -6.58 -8.80 -21.18
CA ASP A 230 -6.31 -9.45 -19.89
C ASP A 230 -4.82 -9.78 -19.69
N ALA A 231 -4.16 -10.32 -20.72
CA ALA A 231 -2.75 -10.66 -20.63
C ALA A 231 -1.89 -9.42 -20.35
N HIS A 232 -2.14 -8.32 -21.06
CA HIS A 232 -1.42 -7.06 -20.87
C HIS A 232 -1.70 -6.46 -19.49
N PHE A 233 -2.93 -6.58 -18.99
CA PHE A 233 -3.29 -6.17 -17.64
C PHE A 233 -2.45 -6.91 -16.59
N PHE A 234 -2.41 -8.25 -16.64
CA PHE A 234 -1.64 -9.05 -15.68
C PHE A 234 -0.13 -8.82 -15.81
N PHE A 235 0.42 -8.74 -17.03
CA PHE A 235 1.84 -8.43 -17.20
C PHE A 235 2.22 -7.05 -16.64
N THR A 236 1.38 -6.04 -16.87
CA THR A 236 1.66 -4.66 -16.42
C THR A 236 1.52 -4.53 -14.90
N TYR A 237 0.35 -4.88 -14.36
CA TYR A 237 -0.01 -4.53 -12.99
C TYR A 237 0.26 -5.63 -11.97
N TRP A 238 0.54 -6.85 -12.41
CA TRP A 238 0.96 -7.94 -11.52
C TRP A 238 2.44 -8.24 -11.67
N VAL A 239 2.87 -8.65 -12.87
CA VAL A 239 4.25 -9.07 -13.10
C VAL A 239 5.21 -7.88 -13.01
N GLY A 240 4.96 -6.79 -13.75
CA GLY A 240 5.78 -5.58 -13.72
C GLY A 240 5.89 -5.00 -12.31
N ALA A 241 4.75 -4.85 -11.64
CA ALA A 241 4.68 -4.39 -10.25
C ALA A 241 5.48 -5.29 -9.29
N ALA A 242 5.36 -6.62 -9.41
CA ALA A 242 6.12 -7.57 -8.60
C ALA A 242 7.62 -7.53 -8.87
N VAL A 243 8.03 -7.48 -10.14
CA VAL A 243 9.45 -7.35 -10.52
C VAL A 243 10.05 -6.08 -9.91
N GLY A 244 9.39 -4.94 -10.11
CA GLY A 244 9.83 -3.66 -9.54
C GLY A 244 9.96 -3.72 -8.01
N TRP A 245 8.92 -4.23 -7.34
CA TRP A 245 8.92 -4.39 -5.89
C TRP A 245 10.05 -5.28 -5.40
N LEU A 246 10.25 -6.46 -6.00
CA LEU A 246 11.28 -7.41 -5.60
C LEU A 246 12.69 -6.88 -5.87
N MET A 247 12.90 -6.18 -6.98
CA MET A 247 14.16 -5.48 -7.24
C MET A 247 14.46 -4.46 -6.14
N GLY A 248 13.46 -3.69 -5.71
CA GLY A 248 13.60 -2.72 -4.62
C GLY A 248 13.95 -3.41 -3.29
N ALA A 249 13.29 -4.53 -2.99
CA ALA A 249 13.60 -5.33 -1.81
C ALA A 249 15.04 -5.88 -1.84
N HIS A 250 15.52 -6.37 -2.99
CA HIS A 250 16.87 -6.90 -3.16
C HIS A 250 17.94 -5.82 -3.00
N VAL A 251 17.78 -4.67 -3.65
CA VAL A 251 18.71 -3.53 -3.53
C VAL A 251 18.80 -3.09 -2.07
N GLN A 252 17.67 -2.98 -1.37
CA GLN A 252 17.67 -2.58 0.03
C GLN A 252 18.41 -3.57 0.93
N GLN A 253 18.22 -4.87 0.73
CA GLN A 253 18.95 -5.89 1.48
C GLN A 253 20.47 -5.76 1.28
N GLY A 254 20.90 -5.52 0.04
CA GLY A 254 22.32 -5.28 -0.28
C GLY A 254 22.87 -4.04 0.45
N VAL A 255 22.12 -2.93 0.44
CA VAL A 255 22.50 -1.69 1.13
C VAL A 255 22.57 -1.89 2.65
N GLU A 256 21.58 -2.56 3.26
CA GLU A 256 21.56 -2.83 4.69
C GLU A 256 22.73 -3.74 5.11
N GLY A 257 23.00 -4.80 4.34
CA GLY A 257 24.14 -5.69 4.56
C GLY A 257 25.48 -4.94 4.49
N TRP A 258 25.64 -4.07 3.49
CA TRP A 258 26.83 -3.23 3.34
C TRP A 258 27.02 -2.26 4.52
N LEU A 259 25.95 -1.58 4.95
CA LEU A 259 25.97 -0.68 6.11
C LEU A 259 26.33 -1.42 7.40
N GLN A 260 25.77 -2.61 7.62
CA GLN A 260 26.09 -3.45 8.79
C GLN A 260 27.55 -3.89 8.77
N GLY A 261 28.07 -4.31 7.62
CA GLY A 261 29.48 -4.66 7.44
C GLY A 261 30.42 -3.49 7.81
N ARG A 262 30.10 -2.28 7.33
CA ARG A 262 30.87 -1.07 7.63
C ARG A 262 30.82 -0.70 9.11
N SER A 263 29.67 -0.87 9.77
CA SER A 263 29.52 -0.64 11.21
C SER A 263 30.36 -1.61 12.04
N LYS A 264 30.33 -2.92 11.70
CA LYS A 264 31.16 -3.93 12.36
C LYS A 264 32.66 -3.66 12.19
N ALA A 265 33.10 -3.31 10.97
CA ALA A 265 34.50 -2.95 10.70
C ALA A 265 34.95 -1.73 11.52
N ARG A 266 34.11 -0.70 11.64
CA ARG A 266 34.40 0.48 12.49
C ARG A 266 34.51 0.13 13.97
N ARG A 267 33.66 -0.76 14.49
CA ARG A 267 33.73 -1.24 15.87
C ARG A 267 35.00 -2.04 16.13
N ALA A 268 35.34 -2.96 15.23
CA ALA A 268 36.58 -3.75 15.33
C ALA A 268 37.84 -2.84 15.34
N ALA A 269 37.91 -1.86 14.44
CA ALA A 269 39.01 -0.90 14.41
C ALA A 269 39.09 -0.03 15.67
N ALA A 270 37.94 0.33 16.26
CA ALA A 270 37.92 1.09 17.51
C ALA A 270 38.38 0.24 18.71
N GLU A 271 37.97 -1.03 18.77
CA GLU A 271 38.41 -1.98 19.80
C GLU A 271 39.91 -2.27 19.71
N GLU A 272 40.45 -2.39 18.49
CA GLU A 272 41.89 -2.56 18.26
C GLU A 272 42.69 -1.34 18.76
N LYS A 273 42.29 -0.12 18.38
CA LYS A 273 42.92 1.12 18.87
C LYS A 273 42.88 1.23 20.40
N GLN A 274 41.77 0.84 21.04
CA GLN A 274 41.68 0.81 22.51
C GLN A 274 42.62 -0.22 23.14
N ARG A 275 42.82 -1.38 22.51
CA ARG A 275 43.77 -2.39 22.99
C ARG A 275 45.22 -1.92 22.87
N GLU A 276 45.56 -1.25 21.77
CA GLU A 276 46.89 -0.66 21.56
C GLU A 276 47.18 0.44 22.60
N ALA A 277 46.27 1.40 22.78
CA ALA A 277 46.42 2.45 23.78
C ALA A 277 46.59 1.89 25.21
N LYS A 278 45.84 0.83 25.57
CA LYS A 278 46.00 0.14 26.86
C LYS A 278 47.36 -0.57 27.00
N ARG A 279 47.89 -1.14 25.92
CA ARG A 279 49.23 -1.77 25.92
C ARG A 279 50.33 -0.72 26.08
N GLU A 280 50.21 0.43 25.42
CA GLU A 280 51.15 1.55 25.55
C GLU A 280 51.13 2.16 26.95
N ALA A 281 49.94 2.40 27.51
CA ALA A 281 49.80 2.88 28.88
C ALA A 281 50.49 1.94 29.90
N LYS A 282 50.28 0.62 29.77
CA LYS A 282 50.95 -0.39 30.61
C LYS A 282 52.48 -0.42 30.42
N LYS A 283 52.98 -0.21 29.20
CA LYS A 283 54.43 -0.12 28.94
C LYS A 283 55.02 1.12 29.60
N ASN A 284 54.34 2.26 29.53
CA ASN A 284 54.80 3.51 30.14
C ASN A 284 54.76 3.47 31.67
N GLU A 285 53.77 2.80 32.26
CA GLU A 285 53.71 2.58 33.72
C GLU A 285 54.85 1.69 34.22
N LYS A 286 55.20 0.64 33.47
CA LYS A 286 56.36 -0.22 33.78
C LYS A 286 57.70 0.49 33.66
N LYS A 287 57.83 1.52 32.83
CA LYS A 287 59.07 2.31 32.70
C LYS A 287 59.24 3.36 33.81
N ARG A 288 58.20 3.63 34.61
CA ARG A 288 58.22 4.63 35.70
C ARG A 288 58.48 4.03 37.09
N LYS A 289 58.48 2.69 37.21
CA LYS A 289 58.85 1.96 38.42
C LYS A 289 60.26 1.41 38.26
#